data_AF-A0A818QBN6-F1
#
_entry.id   AF-A0A818QBN6-F1
#
_cell.length_a   1.000
_cell.length_b   1.000
_cell.length_c   1.000
_cell.angle_alpha   90.00
_cell.angle_beta   90.00
_cell.angle_gamma   90.00
#
_symmetry.space_group_name_H-M   'P 1'
#
loop_
_entity.id
_entity.type
_entity.pdbx_description
1 polymer ?
#
loop_
_entity_poly.entity_id
_entity_poly.type
_entity_poly.pdbx_seq_one_letter_code
_entity_poly.pdbx_strand_id
1 'polypeptide(L)'
;MLVFGSYLIIVGGVVMGFFPHHILTILDLKVDNDTFVRMTGLLAAILGVNYLLMVRETTVICFKFSIIMRYLAALFMFSMVITGISPQNLLLLAFGDAMAATWTLVALRKDQQENQSKQKNLNKKN
;
A
#
# COMPACT_ATOMS: atom_id res chain seq x y z
N MET A 1 10.07 -14.49 -5.02
CA MET A 1 9.49 -13.47 -4.13
C MET A 1 10.43 -12.28 -3.91
N LEU A 2 11.67 -12.45 -3.40
CA LEU A 2 12.60 -11.33 -3.18
C LEU A 2 12.94 -10.55 -4.46
N VAL A 3 13.43 -11.22 -5.50
CA VAL A 3 13.81 -10.60 -6.79
C VAL A 3 12.63 -9.83 -7.40
N PHE A 4 11.44 -10.44 -7.39
CA PHE A 4 10.24 -9.83 -7.94
C PHE A 4 9.75 -8.64 -7.09
N GLY A 5 9.81 -8.74 -5.76
CA GLY A 5 9.47 -7.62 -4.86
C GLY A 5 10.41 -6.42 -5.05
N SER A 6 11.71 -6.66 -5.17
CA SER A 6 12.69 -5.61 -5.48
C SER A 6 12.44 -4.99 -6.86
N TYR A 7 12.13 -5.80 -7.88
CA TYR A 7 11.74 -5.30 -9.20
C TYR A 7 10.52 -4.38 -9.12
N LEU A 8 9.47 -4.77 -8.39
CA LEU A 8 8.26 -3.97 -8.23
C LEU A 8 8.52 -2.64 -7.51
N ILE A 9 9.40 -2.61 -6.51
CA ILE A 9 9.76 -1.37 -5.81
C ILE A 9 10.56 -0.44 -6.73
N ILE A 10 11.55 -0.97 -7.45
CA ILE A 10 12.46 -0.14 -8.26
C ILE A 10 11.76 0.31 -9.54
N VAL A 11 11.29 -0.64 -10.35
CA VAL A 11 10.72 -0.33 -11.67
C VAL A 11 9.30 0.20 -11.54
N GLY A 12 8.46 -0.46 -10.75
CA GLY A 12 7.11 0.02 -10.50
C GLY A 12 7.13 1.28 -9.63
N GLY A 13 7.60 1.17 -8.40
CA GLY A 13 7.59 2.28 -7.43
C GLY A 13 8.35 3.52 -7.90
N VAL A 14 9.66 3.37 -8.12
CA VAL A 14 10.53 4.52 -8.38
C VAL A 14 10.40 5.02 -9.81
N VAL A 15 10.54 4.13 -10.80
CA VAL A 15 10.55 4.55 -12.21
C VAL A 15 9.15 4.99 -12.67
N MET A 16 8.08 4.21 -12.50
CA MET A 16 6.74 4.66 -12.90
C MET A 16 6.20 5.79 -12.00
N GLY A 17 6.51 5.78 -10.69
CA GLY A 17 6.02 6.77 -9.74
C GLY A 17 6.59 8.18 -9.97
N PHE A 18 7.90 8.28 -10.22
CA PHE A 18 8.59 9.56 -10.32
C PHE A 18 8.97 9.95 -11.75
N PHE A 19 9.24 8.96 -12.60
CA PHE A 19 9.79 9.11 -13.94
C PHE A 19 8.89 8.44 -15.03
N PRO A 20 7.56 8.69 -15.03
CA PRO A 20 6.63 7.99 -15.91
C PRO A 20 6.96 8.15 -17.40
N HIS A 21 7.41 9.33 -17.82
CA HIS A 21 7.76 9.61 -19.21
C HIS A 21 8.87 8.69 -19.75
N HIS A 22 9.86 8.34 -18.93
CA HIS A 22 10.97 7.50 -19.37
C HIS A 22 10.49 6.10 -19.77
N ILE A 23 9.62 5.51 -18.97
CA ILE A 23 9.08 4.18 -19.27
C ILE A 23 8.06 4.25 -20.41
N LEU A 24 7.23 5.30 -20.46
CA LEU A 24 6.24 5.48 -21.52
C LEU A 24 6.89 5.66 -22.89
N THR A 25 8.00 6.40 -22.99
CA THR A 25 8.75 6.55 -24.25
C THR A 25 9.40 5.25 -24.69
N ILE A 26 9.95 4.45 -23.76
CA ILE A 26 10.53 3.13 -24.10
C ILE A 26 9.45 2.19 -24.64
N LEU A 27 8.22 2.29 -24.10
CA LEU A 27 7.09 1.46 -24.49
C LEU A 27 6.27 2.03 -25.66
N ASP A 28 6.63 3.21 -26.17
CA ASP A 28 5.89 3.96 -27.20
C ASP A 28 4.40 4.17 -26.85
N LEU A 29 4.12 4.42 -25.57
CA LEU A 29 2.77 4.64 -25.04
C LEU A 29 2.51 6.14 -24.83
N LYS A 30 1.39 6.61 -25.37
CA LYS A 30 0.90 7.98 -25.16
C LYS A 30 -0.22 7.98 -24.14
N VAL A 31 0.00 8.63 -23.00
CA VAL A 31 -0.96 8.72 -21.90
C VAL A 31 -1.27 10.20 -21.66
N ASP A 32 -2.55 10.55 -21.68
CA ASP A 32 -2.98 11.95 -21.54
C ASP A 32 -2.88 12.46 -20.10
N ASN A 33 -2.74 11.57 -19.11
CA ASN A 33 -2.62 11.93 -17.71
C ASN A 33 -1.68 10.98 -16.94
N ASP A 34 -0.60 11.55 -16.44
CA ASP A 34 0.41 10.85 -15.63
C ASP A 34 -0.12 10.31 -14.30
N THR A 35 -1.24 10.83 -13.79
CA THR A 35 -1.81 10.46 -12.48
C THR A 35 -1.92 8.94 -12.32
N PHE A 36 -2.49 8.25 -13.32
CA PHE A 36 -2.65 6.80 -13.26
C PHE A 36 -1.31 6.06 -13.31
N VAL A 37 -0.33 6.55 -14.06
CA VAL A 37 1.01 5.93 -14.13
C VAL A 37 1.73 6.08 -12.79
N ARG A 38 1.63 7.26 -12.16
CA ARG A 38 2.22 7.49 -10.83
C ARG A 38 1.56 6.64 -9.75
N MET A 39 0.23 6.52 -9.80
CA MET A 39 -0.55 5.68 -8.89
C MET A 39 -0.25 4.19 -9.04
N THR A 40 -0.15 3.70 -10.27
CA THR A 40 0.20 2.29 -10.53
C THR A 40 1.63 2.00 -10.08
N GLY A 41 2.55 2.96 -10.21
CA GLY A 41 3.87 2.89 -9.62
C GLY A 41 3.84 2.75 -8.10
N LEU A 42 3.09 3.60 -7.41
CA LEU A 42 2.90 3.50 -5.95
C LEU A 42 2.30 2.16 -5.53
N LEU A 43 1.27 1.68 -6.24
CA LEU A 43 0.67 0.36 -6.00
C LEU A 43 1.69 -0.77 -6.17
N ALA A 44 2.51 -0.71 -7.22
CA ALA A 44 3.59 -1.67 -7.43
C ALA A 44 4.61 -1.62 -6.29
N ALA A 45 4.98 -0.44 -5.78
CA ALA A 45 5.86 -0.32 -4.61
C ALA A 45 5.27 -1.01 -3.37
N ILE A 46 4.00 -0.75 -3.09
CA ILE A 46 3.28 -1.35 -1.94
C ILE A 46 3.24 -2.87 -2.07
N LEU A 47 2.92 -3.39 -3.26
CA LEU A 47 2.95 -4.83 -3.53
C LEU A 47 4.36 -5.40 -3.35
N GLY A 48 5.38 -4.72 -3.88
CA GLY A 48 6.76 -5.13 -3.76
C GLY A 48 7.20 -5.25 -2.30
N VAL A 49 6.84 -4.28 -1.45
CA VAL A 49 7.13 -4.36 -0.01
C VAL A 49 6.38 -5.52 0.65
N ASN A 50 5.12 -5.77 0.28
CA ASN A 50 4.38 -6.94 0.78
C ASN A 50 5.04 -8.27 0.36
N TYR A 51 5.53 -8.38 -0.88
CA TYR A 51 6.29 -9.55 -1.34
C TYR A 51 7.58 -9.76 -0.55
N LEU A 52 8.28 -8.69 -0.18
CA LEU A 52 9.49 -8.79 0.66
C LEU A 52 9.16 -9.19 2.10
N LEU A 53 8.07 -8.66 2.67
CA LEU A 53 7.62 -8.97 4.03
C LEU A 53 7.13 -10.41 4.16
N MET A 54 6.37 -10.91 3.18
CA MET A 54 5.88 -12.30 3.19
C MET A 54 7.01 -13.34 3.24
N VAL A 55 8.22 -12.99 2.79
CA VAL A 55 9.38 -13.90 2.84
C VAL A 55 9.99 -13.97 4.24
N ARG A 56 9.81 -12.94 5.08
CA ARG A 56 10.56 -12.79 6.34
C ARG A 56 9.69 -12.81 7.58
N GLU A 57 8.42 -12.45 7.46
CA GLU A 57 7.58 -12.09 8.60
C GLU A 57 6.29 -12.90 8.68
N THR A 58 5.71 -12.91 9.87
CA THR A 58 4.40 -13.53 10.11
C THR A 58 3.26 -12.73 9.46
N THR A 59 2.14 -13.41 9.20
CA THR A 59 0.94 -12.82 8.59
C THR A 59 0.45 -11.55 9.32
N VAL A 60 0.59 -11.52 10.65
CA VAL A 60 0.17 -10.37 11.47
C VAL A 60 1.02 -9.12 11.18
N ILE A 61 2.31 -9.29 10.97
CA ILE A 61 3.23 -8.19 10.65
C ILE A 61 2.95 -7.68 9.24
N CYS A 62 2.65 -8.58 8.29
CA CYS A 62 2.21 -8.20 6.95
C CYS A 62 0.95 -7.32 6.99
N PHE A 63 -0.06 -7.66 7.81
CA PHE A 63 -1.25 -6.82 7.97
C PHE A 63 -0.94 -5.44 8.56
N LYS A 64 -0.05 -5.34 9.55
CA LYS A 64 0.35 -4.04 10.12
C LYS A 64 1.03 -3.15 9.09
N PHE A 65 1.94 -3.71 8.29
CA PHE A 65 2.61 -2.96 7.23
C PHE A 65 1.64 -2.56 6.12
N SER A 66 0.67 -3.40 5.77
CA SER A 66 -0.38 -3.04 4.82
C SER A 66 -1.17 -1.81 5.25
N ILE A 67 -1.47 -1.64 6.54
CA ILE A 67 -2.15 -0.45 7.07
C ILE A 67 -1.31 0.81 6.82
N ILE A 68 -0.02 0.77 7.19
CA ILE A 68 0.92 1.90 7.00
C ILE A 68 1.02 2.28 5.53
N MET A 69 1.13 1.28 4.65
CA MET A 69 1.24 1.50 3.21
C MET A 69 -0.02 2.15 2.60
N ARG A 70 -1.21 1.81 3.10
CA ARG A 70 -2.47 2.43 2.62
C ARG A 70 -2.62 3.88 3.10
N TYR A 71 -2.18 4.20 4.32
CA TYR A 71 -2.09 5.61 4.73
C TYR A 71 -1.05 6.39 3.94
N LEU A 72 0.08 5.77 3.61
CA LEU A 72 1.08 6.39 2.73
C LEU A 72 0.52 6.62 1.32
N ALA A 73 -0.27 5.69 0.79
CA ALA A 73 -0.97 5.83 -0.48
C ALA A 73 -1.98 6.99 -0.46
N ALA A 74 -2.80 7.08 0.60
CA ALA A 74 -3.71 8.20 0.81
C ALA A 74 -2.98 9.55 0.89
N LEU A 75 -1.84 9.60 1.60
CA LEU A 75 -1.02 10.81 1.71
C LEU A 75 -0.42 11.22 0.36
N PHE A 76 0.02 10.24 -0.44
CA PHE A 76 0.55 10.49 -1.79
C PHE A 76 -0.53 10.99 -2.76
N MET A 77 -1.72 10.38 -2.73
CA MET A 77 -2.86 10.88 -3.50
C MET A 77 -3.23 12.31 -3.09
N PHE A 78 -3.24 12.60 -1.80
CA PHE A 78 -3.49 13.94 -1.26
C PHE A 78 -2.44 14.96 -1.72
N SER A 79 -1.15 14.60 -1.71
CA SER A 79 -0.07 15.49 -2.15
C SER A 79 -0.13 15.78 -3.65
N MET A 80 -0.52 14.81 -4.49
CA MET A 80 -0.73 15.03 -5.93
C MET A 80 -1.88 15.99 -6.22
N VAL A 81 -2.94 15.99 -5.38
CA VAL A 81 -4.05 16.94 -5.52
C VAL A 81 -3.62 18.35 -5.11
N ILE A 82 -2.92 18.51 -3.98
CA ILE A 82 -2.47 19.84 -3.51
C ILE A 82 -1.46 20.47 -4.48
N THR A 83 -0.61 19.66 -5.10
CA THR A 83 0.38 20.14 -6.08
C THR A 83 -0.22 20.41 -7.46
N GLY A 84 -1.52 20.16 -7.66
CA GLY A 84 -2.22 20.40 -8.93
C GLY A 84 -1.90 19.36 -10.03
N ILE A 85 -1.21 18.27 -9.69
CA ILE A 85 -0.87 17.19 -10.63
C ILE A 85 -2.10 16.35 -10.96
N SER A 86 -3.00 16.18 -9.99
CA SER A 86 -4.15 15.28 -10.10
C SER A 86 -5.48 16.00 -9.82
N PRO A 87 -6.59 15.55 -10.43
CA PRO A 87 -7.91 16.14 -10.22
C PRO A 87 -8.40 15.92 -8.79
N GLN A 88 -9.22 16.86 -8.30
CA GLN A 88 -9.74 16.84 -6.93
C GLN A 88 -10.60 15.61 -6.61
N ASN A 89 -11.18 14.96 -7.63
CA ASN A 89 -11.90 13.70 -7.51
C ASN A 89 -11.04 12.57 -6.91
N LEU A 90 -9.71 12.65 -7.02
CA LEU A 90 -8.78 11.69 -6.42
C LEU A 90 -8.84 11.69 -4.88
N LEU A 91 -9.32 12.77 -4.26
CA LEU A 91 -9.52 12.82 -2.80
C LEU A 91 -10.54 11.81 -2.30
N LEU A 92 -11.56 11.48 -3.11
CA LEU A 92 -12.54 10.45 -2.75
C LEU A 92 -11.86 9.09 -2.60
N LEU A 93 -10.92 8.79 -3.50
CA LEU A 93 -10.15 7.55 -3.45
C LEU A 93 -9.17 7.55 -2.27
N ALA A 94 -8.47 8.66 -2.03
CA ALA A 94 -7.58 8.82 -0.88
C ALA A 94 -8.33 8.62 0.45
N PHE A 95 -9.53 9.20 0.55
CA PHE A 95 -10.39 9.06 1.72
C PHE A 95 -10.87 7.61 1.90
N GLY A 96 -11.34 6.97 0.82
CA GLY A 96 -11.75 5.56 0.84
C GLY A 96 -10.62 4.63 1.28
N ASP A 97 -9.40 4.87 0.83
CA ASP A 97 -8.25 4.03 1.18
C ASP A 97 -7.83 4.22 2.65
N ALA A 98 -7.90 5.45 3.17
CA ALA A 98 -7.70 5.74 4.60
C ALA A 98 -8.79 5.13 5.48
N MET A 99 -10.06 5.15 5.05
CA MET A 99 -11.15 4.46 5.75
C MET A 99 -10.92 2.95 5.80
N ALA A 100 -10.53 2.35 4.66
CA ALA A 100 -10.23 0.92 4.59
C ALA A 100 -9.05 0.54 5.50
N ALA A 101 -7.97 1.35 5.52
CA ALA A 101 -6.84 1.15 6.43
C ALA A 101 -7.27 1.21 7.91
N THR A 102 -8.13 2.16 8.24
CA THR A 102 -8.69 2.32 9.59
C THR A 102 -9.55 1.12 9.99
N TRP A 103 -10.38 0.61 9.07
CA TRP A 103 -11.18 -0.59 9.29
C TRP A 103 -10.30 -1.81 9.60
N THR A 104 -9.24 -2.04 8.80
CA THR A 104 -8.29 -3.12 9.04
C THR A 104 -7.59 -2.98 10.40
N LEU A 105 -7.23 -1.76 10.80
CA LEU A 105 -6.64 -1.50 12.11
C LEU A 105 -7.59 -1.89 13.26
N VAL A 106 -8.87 -1.54 13.14
CA VAL A 106 -9.90 -1.88 14.14
C VAL A 106 -10.13 -3.39 14.18
N ALA A 107 -10.23 -4.04 13.02
CA ALA A 107 -10.40 -5.49 12.92
C ALA A 107 -9.22 -6.24 13.58
N LEU A 108 -7.99 -5.84 13.25
CA LEU A 108 -6.79 -6.46 13.81
C LEU A 108 -6.71 -6.32 15.33
N ARG A 109 -7.15 -5.19 15.90
CA ARG A 109 -7.22 -4.99 17.36
C ARG A 109 -8.24 -5.91 18.02
N LYS A 110 -9.40 -6.14 17.40
CA LYS A 110 -10.41 -7.07 17.92
C LYS A 110 -9.91 -8.51 17.95
N ASP A 111 -9.29 -8.97 16.86
CA ASP A 111 -8.72 -10.33 16.78
C ASP A 111 -7.64 -10.56 17.84
N GLN A 112 -6.79 -9.56 18.10
CA GLN A 112 -5.77 -9.64 19.15
C GLN A 112 -6.37 -9.78 20.56
N GLN A 113 -7.45 -9.05 20.86
CA GLN A 113 -8.12 -9.11 22.16
C GLN A 113 -8.82 -10.47 22.37
N GLU A 114 -9.45 -11.01 21.33
CA GLU A 114 -10.11 -12.32 21.40
C GLU A 114 -9.10 -13.45 21.65
N ASN A 115 -7.98 -13.43 20.93
CA ASN A 115 -6.91 -14.42 21.10
C ASN A 115 -6.29 -14.35 22.50
N GLN A 116 -6.04 -13.16 23.05
CA GLN A 116 -5.56 -13.00 24.43
C GLN A 116 -6.55 -13.55 25.46
N SER A 117 -7.85 -13.32 25.26
CA SER A 117 -8.91 -13.81 26.14
C SER A 117 -9.01 -15.34 26.13
N LYS A 118 -8.91 -15.96 24.94
CA LYS A 118 -8.87 -17.42 24.80
C LYS A 118 -7.65 -18.03 25.51
N GLN A 119 -6.47 -17.44 25.34
CA GLN A 119 -5.23 -17.90 26.00
C GLN A 119 -5.34 -17.84 27.53
N LYS A 120 -5.91 -16.74 28.07
CA LYS A 120 -6.11 -16.57 29.52
C LYS A 120 -7.07 -17.62 30.10
N ASN A 121 -8.12 -17.98 29.37
CA ASN A 121 -9.07 -19.00 29.79
C ASN A 121 -8.48 -20.42 29.78
N LEU A 122 -7.60 -20.73 28.82
CA LEU A 122 -6.87 -21.99 28.77
C LEU A 122 -5.93 -22.13 29.97
N ASN A 123 -5.15 -21.09 30.29
CA ASN A 123 -4.23 -21.10 31.43
C ASN A 123 -4.92 -21.22 32.79
N LYS A 124 -6.21 -20.84 32.90
CA LYS A 124 -6.98 -20.95 34.16
C LYS A 124 -7.58 -22.35 34.37
N LYS A 125 -7.62 -23.19 33.34
CA LYS A 125 -8.18 -24.56 33.39
C LYS A 125 -7.13 -25.64 33.68
N ASN A 126 -5.84 -25.32 33.55
CA ASN A 126 -4.72 -26.18 33.91
C ASN A 126 -4.22 -25.84 35.31
#